data_AF-A0AAJ2E632-F1
#
_entry.id   AF-A0AAJ2E632-F1
#
_cell.length_a   1.000
_cell.length_b   1.000
_cell.length_c   1.000
_cell.angle_alpha   90.00
_cell.angle_beta   90.00
_cell.angle_gamma   90.00
#
_symmetry.space_group_name_H-M   'P 1'
#
loop_
_entity.id
_entity.type
_entity.pdbx_description
1 polymer ?
#
loop_
_entity_poly.entity_id
_entity_poly.type
_entity_poly.pdbx_seq_one_letter_code
_entity_poly.pdbx_strand_id
1 'polypeptide(L)'
;MKSIPGFITGLSGHQRLNGLMYARHYADANELEMIVVDLLVGFERPLYPKVMPPESVKDHDVLNIIRSNKELIELLDGNWREWVIASEGKKAEHKYDRYRASDFVARRPDLIAKLLELDELKHVQIVTHPVMTNFSHQALTAISLRAGYPLIVEANARFHPDIEVTL
;
A
#
# COMPACT_ATOMS: atom_id res chain seq x y z
N MET A 1 2.91 -9.78 6.07
CA MET A 1 2.61 -8.95 4.88
C MET A 1 3.69 -9.19 3.85
N LYS A 2 3.35 -9.40 2.58
CA LYS A 2 4.37 -9.46 1.52
C LYS A 2 4.96 -8.07 1.31
N SER A 3 6.29 -7.96 1.31
CA SER A 3 7.00 -6.72 0.99
C SER A 3 6.75 -6.33 -0.47
N ILE A 4 6.66 -5.02 -0.73
CA ILE A 4 6.63 -4.48 -2.08
C ILE A 4 8.07 -4.07 -2.43
N PRO A 5 8.73 -4.70 -3.41
CA PRO A 5 10.13 -4.41 -3.72
C PRO A 5 10.35 -2.94 -4.07
N GLY A 6 11.31 -2.30 -3.40
CA GLY A 6 11.62 -0.87 -3.62
C GLY A 6 10.68 0.10 -2.89
N PHE A 7 9.88 -0.37 -1.92
CA PHE A 7 8.96 0.47 -1.15
C PHE A 7 9.13 0.29 0.35
N ILE A 8 8.88 1.37 1.08
CA ILE A 8 8.64 1.38 2.52
C ILE A 8 7.13 1.28 2.71
N THR A 9 6.65 0.21 3.34
CA THR A 9 5.22 0.00 3.58
C THR A 9 4.92 0.03 5.07
N GLY A 10 4.01 0.92 5.46
CA GLY A 10 3.48 1.02 6.82
C GLY A 10 1.96 0.84 6.84
N LEU A 11 1.41 0.53 8.01
CA LEU A 11 -0.04 0.60 8.20
C LEU A 11 -0.50 2.06 8.17
N SER A 12 -1.63 2.32 7.52
CA SER A 12 -2.18 3.66 7.39
C SER A 12 -2.65 4.19 8.74
N GLY A 13 -2.28 5.44 9.03
CA GLY A 13 -2.76 6.21 10.15
C GLY A 13 -4.26 6.57 10.09
N HIS A 14 -5.04 6.09 9.11
CA HIS A 14 -6.50 6.17 9.16
C HIS A 14 -7.12 5.13 10.10
N GLN A 15 -6.41 4.01 10.35
CA GLN A 15 -6.87 2.92 11.23
C GLN A 15 -6.12 2.89 12.58
N ARG A 16 -5.58 4.04 13.04
CA ARG A 16 -4.49 4.15 14.06
C ARG A 16 -4.58 3.18 15.23
N LEU A 17 -5.75 2.99 15.83
CA LEU A 17 -5.89 2.14 17.00
C LEU A 17 -5.92 0.65 16.64
N ASN A 18 -6.76 0.26 15.69
CA ASN A 18 -6.99 -1.17 15.40
C ASN A 18 -5.76 -1.83 14.80
N GLY A 19 -5.11 -1.18 13.82
CA GLY A 19 -3.90 -1.73 13.20
C GLY A 19 -2.75 -1.89 14.21
N LEU A 20 -2.58 -0.91 15.08
CA LEU A 20 -1.58 -0.93 16.15
C LEU A 20 -1.86 -2.03 17.17
N MET A 21 -3.13 -2.17 17.61
CA MET A 21 -3.53 -3.21 18.55
C MET A 21 -3.32 -4.62 17.99
N TYR A 22 -3.68 -4.87 16.73
CA TYR A 22 -3.44 -6.17 16.10
C TYR A 22 -1.95 -6.48 15.98
N ALA A 23 -1.14 -5.49 15.57
CA ALA A 23 0.31 -5.65 15.50
C ALA A 23 0.92 -5.92 16.88
N ARG A 24 0.44 -5.22 17.93
CA ARG A 24 0.90 -5.41 19.31
C ARG A 24 0.57 -6.80 19.84
N HIS A 25 -0.69 -7.23 19.71
CA HIS A 25 -1.10 -8.57 20.14
C HIS A 25 -0.30 -9.67 19.46
N TYR A 26 0.02 -9.50 18.18
CA TYR A 26 0.87 -10.44 17.46
C TYR A 26 2.30 -10.44 17.97
N ALA A 27 2.90 -9.26 18.22
CA ALA A 27 4.24 -9.17 18.78
C ALA A 27 4.32 -9.86 20.14
N ASP A 28 3.37 -9.57 21.03
CA ASP A 28 3.28 -10.20 22.36
C ASP A 28 3.13 -11.72 22.26
N ALA A 29 2.26 -12.22 21.38
CA ALA A 29 2.03 -13.65 21.21
C ALA A 29 3.21 -14.42 20.61
N ASN A 30 4.18 -13.72 19.99
CA ASN A 30 5.35 -14.32 19.35
C ASN A 30 6.67 -13.87 20.03
N GLU A 31 6.59 -13.24 21.20
CA GLU A 31 7.74 -12.75 21.96
C GLU A 31 8.65 -11.81 21.14
N LEU A 32 8.04 -10.97 20.30
CA LEU A 32 8.75 -10.01 19.46
C LEU A 32 8.73 -8.62 20.09
N GLU A 33 9.82 -7.88 19.93
CA GLU A 33 9.83 -6.44 20.16
C GLU A 33 9.10 -5.70 19.05
N MET A 34 8.41 -4.62 19.40
CA MET A 34 7.65 -3.81 18.46
C MET A 34 8.05 -2.34 18.59
N ILE A 35 8.61 -1.79 17.51
CA ILE A 35 8.88 -0.36 17.37
C ILE A 35 7.84 0.24 16.42
N VAL A 36 7.28 1.38 16.81
CA VAL A 36 6.35 2.15 15.97
C VAL A 36 7.07 3.37 15.44
N VAL A 37 7.25 3.40 14.12
CA VAL A 37 7.87 4.53 13.42
C VAL A 37 6.77 5.36 12.74
N ASP A 38 6.64 6.61 13.12
CA ASP A 38 5.82 7.59 12.44
C ASP A 38 6.65 8.30 11.37
N LEU A 39 6.16 8.32 10.13
CA LEU A 39 6.77 9.06 9.04
C LEU A 39 5.95 10.32 8.74
N LEU A 40 6.61 11.47 8.69
CA LEU A 40 6.06 12.69 8.10
C LEU A 40 6.48 12.75 6.64
N VAL A 41 5.50 12.77 5.74
CA VAL A 41 5.74 12.70 4.30
C VAL A 41 5.06 13.87 3.61
N GLY A 42 5.85 14.65 2.86
CA GLY A 42 5.38 15.68 1.96
C GLY A 42 4.96 15.13 0.59
N PHE A 43 4.38 15.98 -0.24
CA PHE A 43 3.97 15.66 -1.60
C PHE A 43 4.16 16.89 -2.50
N GLU A 44 4.55 16.68 -3.76
CA GLU A 44 4.72 17.78 -4.71
C GLU A 44 3.37 18.17 -5.31
N ARG A 45 2.60 17.16 -5.71
CA ARG A 45 1.25 17.32 -6.24
C ARG A 45 0.21 17.17 -5.13
N PRO A 46 -0.92 17.89 -5.22
CA PRO A 46 -1.94 17.85 -4.18
C PRO A 46 -2.46 16.42 -3.96
N LEU A 47 -3.03 16.19 -2.78
CA LEU A 47 -3.81 14.98 -2.52
C LEU A 47 -5.19 15.10 -3.16
N TYR A 48 -5.70 14.00 -3.71
CA TYR A 48 -7.09 13.95 -4.17
C TYR A 48 -7.98 13.37 -3.06
N PRO A 49 -8.86 14.17 -2.42
CA PRO A 49 -9.61 13.70 -1.26
C PRO A 49 -10.85 12.85 -1.62
N LYS A 50 -11.31 12.92 -2.88
CA LYS A 50 -12.53 12.27 -3.37
C LYS A 50 -12.21 10.90 -4.01
N VAL A 51 -13.22 10.30 -4.64
CA VAL A 51 -13.04 9.10 -5.46
C VAL A 51 -12.33 9.48 -6.77
N MET A 52 -11.14 8.95 -6.98
CA MET A 52 -10.23 9.31 -8.08
C MET A 52 -10.66 8.66 -9.39
N PRO A 53 -10.92 9.45 -10.45
CA PRO A 53 -11.10 8.94 -11.80
C PRO A 53 -9.75 8.82 -12.55
N PRO A 54 -9.66 8.03 -13.64
CA PRO A 54 -8.41 7.78 -14.35
C PRO A 54 -7.67 9.04 -14.80
N GLU A 55 -8.39 10.01 -15.35
CA GLU A 55 -7.84 11.24 -15.90
C GLU A 55 -7.20 12.14 -14.85
N SER A 56 -7.58 11.99 -13.58
CA SER A 56 -7.00 12.76 -12.47
C SER A 56 -5.69 12.18 -11.97
N VAL A 57 -5.38 10.91 -12.25
CA VAL A 57 -4.18 10.25 -11.68
C VAL A 57 -2.89 10.98 -12.08
N LYS A 58 -2.84 11.50 -13.32
CA LYS A 58 -1.69 12.24 -13.86
C LYS A 58 -1.37 13.53 -13.10
N ASP A 59 -2.30 14.06 -12.31
CA ASP A 59 -2.14 15.34 -11.62
C ASP A 59 -1.81 15.16 -10.12
N HIS A 60 -1.61 13.92 -9.67
CA HIS A 60 -1.45 13.57 -8.25
C HIS A 60 -0.32 12.54 -8.06
N ASP A 61 0.47 12.68 -6.99
CA ASP A 61 1.57 11.76 -6.66
C ASP A 61 1.11 10.59 -5.77
N VAL A 62 -0.17 10.63 -5.37
CA VAL A 62 -0.76 9.66 -4.46
C VAL A 62 -1.87 8.90 -5.15
N LEU A 63 -1.70 7.60 -5.28
CA LEU A 63 -2.76 6.71 -5.77
C LEU A 63 -3.46 6.06 -4.57
N ASN A 64 -4.76 6.33 -4.42
CA ASN A 64 -5.58 5.67 -3.40
C ASN A 64 -6.47 4.61 -4.03
N ILE A 65 -6.02 3.36 -4.00
CA ILE A 65 -6.74 2.22 -4.57
C ILE A 65 -8.10 2.03 -3.88
N ILE A 66 -8.19 2.31 -2.58
CA ILE A 66 -9.44 2.20 -1.80
C ILE A 66 -10.47 3.26 -2.23
N ARG A 67 -10.00 4.41 -2.71
CA ARG A 67 -10.83 5.51 -3.21
C ARG A 67 -10.68 5.70 -4.72
N SER A 68 -10.51 4.63 -5.48
CA SER A 68 -10.51 4.66 -6.95
C SER A 68 -11.92 4.40 -7.49
N ASN A 69 -12.31 5.06 -8.59
CA ASN A 69 -13.58 4.78 -9.24
C ASN A 69 -13.52 3.44 -9.99
N LYS A 70 -14.68 2.96 -10.48
CA LYS A 70 -14.77 1.69 -11.20
C LYS A 70 -13.90 1.65 -12.46
N GLU A 71 -13.86 2.73 -13.23
CA GLU A 71 -13.10 2.82 -14.48
C GLU A 71 -11.59 2.72 -14.25
N LEU A 72 -11.08 3.40 -13.21
CA LEU A 72 -9.69 3.30 -12.81
C LEU A 72 -9.37 1.87 -12.37
N ILE A 73 -10.24 1.26 -11.56
CA ILE A 73 -10.07 -0.14 -11.16
C ILE A 73 -10.03 -1.09 -12.38
N GLU A 74 -10.89 -0.91 -13.37
CA GLU A 74 -10.89 -1.72 -14.61
C GLU A 74 -9.60 -1.56 -15.41
N LEU A 75 -9.06 -0.33 -15.47
CA LEU A 75 -7.76 -0.05 -16.09
C LEU A 75 -6.61 -0.79 -15.38
N LEU A 76 -6.63 -0.82 -14.05
CA LEU A 76 -5.61 -1.54 -13.26
C LEU A 76 -5.77 -3.07 -13.40
N ASP A 77 -7.00 -3.58 -13.41
CA ASP A 77 -7.32 -5.02 -13.46
C ASP A 77 -6.82 -5.69 -14.75
N GLY A 78 -6.96 -5.00 -15.90
CA GLY A 78 -6.46 -5.51 -17.18
C GLY A 78 -4.98 -5.89 -17.13
N ASN A 79 -4.16 -5.03 -16.52
CA ASN A 79 -2.73 -5.26 -16.32
C ASN A 79 -2.46 -6.39 -15.32
N TRP A 80 -3.16 -6.39 -14.18
CA TRP A 80 -3.00 -7.40 -13.15
C TRP A 80 -3.27 -8.82 -13.65
N ARG A 81 -4.29 -9.00 -14.50
CA ARG A 81 -4.65 -10.30 -15.06
C ARG A 81 -3.48 -10.91 -15.83
N GLU A 82 -2.87 -10.13 -16.72
CA GLU A 82 -1.74 -10.58 -17.52
C GLU A 82 -0.57 -10.99 -16.63
N TRP A 83 -0.30 -10.22 -15.58
CA TRP A 83 0.84 -10.47 -14.69
C TRP A 83 0.61 -11.68 -13.78
N VAL A 84 -0.61 -11.91 -13.33
CA VAL A 84 -0.97 -13.11 -12.55
C VAL A 84 -0.88 -14.36 -13.42
N ILE A 85 -1.41 -14.31 -14.65
CA ILE A 85 -1.32 -15.45 -15.58
C ILE A 85 0.14 -15.75 -15.92
N ALA A 86 0.96 -14.71 -16.13
CA ALA A 86 2.38 -14.87 -16.40
C ALA A 86 3.17 -15.47 -15.22
N SER A 87 2.76 -15.17 -13.97
CA SER A 87 3.48 -15.64 -12.77
C SER A 87 2.96 -16.95 -12.20
N GLU A 88 1.65 -17.22 -12.26
CA GLU A 88 0.99 -18.37 -11.62
C GLU A 88 0.31 -19.33 -12.62
N GLY A 89 0.32 -18.99 -13.91
CA GLY A 89 -0.32 -19.75 -14.98
C GLY A 89 -1.82 -19.47 -15.15
N LYS A 90 -2.40 -19.99 -16.25
CA LYS A 90 -3.79 -19.69 -16.66
C LYS A 90 -4.86 -19.99 -15.61
N LYS A 91 -4.66 -20.98 -14.74
CA LYS A 91 -5.63 -21.34 -13.68
C LYS A 91 -5.76 -20.25 -12.60
N ALA A 92 -4.80 -19.34 -12.49
CA ALA A 92 -4.82 -18.29 -11.49
C ALA A 92 -5.83 -17.16 -11.79
N GLU A 93 -6.29 -17.03 -13.03
CA GLU A 93 -7.32 -16.06 -13.43
C GLU A 93 -8.64 -16.21 -12.64
N HIS A 94 -8.94 -17.42 -12.19
CA HIS A 94 -10.17 -17.71 -11.44
C HIS A 94 -9.98 -17.69 -9.91
N LYS A 95 -8.75 -17.48 -9.42
CA LYS A 95 -8.46 -17.51 -7.97
C LYS A 95 -8.85 -16.23 -7.25
N TYR A 96 -9.04 -15.13 -7.97
CA TYR A 96 -9.25 -13.80 -7.39
C TYR A 96 -10.60 -13.22 -7.82
N ASP A 97 -11.31 -12.58 -6.89
CA ASP A 97 -12.59 -11.91 -7.15
C ASP A 97 -12.36 -10.59 -7.90
N ARG A 98 -12.90 -10.53 -9.12
CA ARG A 98 -12.72 -9.45 -10.11
C ARG A 98 -13.50 -8.21 -9.76
N TYR A 99 -14.60 -8.37 -9.04
CA TYR A 99 -15.48 -7.25 -8.67
C TYR A 99 -15.00 -6.54 -7.41
N ARG A 100 -13.93 -7.06 -6.78
CA ARG A 100 -13.32 -6.54 -5.56
C ARG A 100 -11.83 -6.38 -5.74
N ALA A 101 -11.43 -5.36 -6.52
CA ALA A 101 -10.03 -4.98 -6.66
C ALA A 101 -9.30 -4.78 -5.33
N SER A 102 -10.02 -4.31 -4.30
CA SER A 102 -9.49 -4.24 -2.95
C SER A 102 -9.07 -5.62 -2.38
N ASP A 103 -9.82 -6.69 -2.63
CA ASP A 103 -9.42 -8.04 -2.20
C ASP A 103 -8.24 -8.56 -3.03
N PHE A 104 -8.24 -8.31 -4.34
CA PHE A 104 -7.12 -8.63 -5.21
C PHE A 104 -5.81 -8.01 -4.72
N VAL A 105 -5.80 -6.69 -4.55
CA VAL A 105 -4.61 -5.94 -4.12
C VAL A 105 -4.19 -6.34 -2.71
N ALA A 106 -5.14 -6.65 -1.82
CA ALA A 106 -4.81 -7.12 -0.48
C ALA A 106 -4.00 -8.43 -0.49
N ARG A 107 -4.24 -9.31 -1.47
CA ARG A 107 -3.59 -10.61 -1.62
C ARG A 107 -2.32 -10.56 -2.49
N ARG A 108 -2.25 -9.62 -3.43
CA ARG A 108 -1.12 -9.41 -4.35
C ARG A 108 -0.54 -7.98 -4.26
N PRO A 109 -0.17 -7.48 -3.07
CA PRO A 109 0.42 -6.14 -2.94
C PRO A 109 1.76 -6.05 -3.69
N ASP A 110 2.43 -7.17 -3.94
CA ASP A 110 3.65 -7.26 -4.74
C ASP A 110 3.48 -6.71 -6.18
N LEU A 111 2.27 -6.74 -6.73
CA LEU A 111 1.98 -6.21 -8.07
C LEU A 111 1.87 -4.69 -8.11
N ILE A 112 1.83 -4.01 -6.97
CA ILE A 112 1.83 -2.54 -6.91
C ILE A 112 3.13 -1.98 -7.49
N ALA A 113 4.28 -2.58 -7.18
CA ALA A 113 5.56 -2.13 -7.75
C ALA A 113 5.50 -2.13 -9.28
N LYS A 114 5.04 -3.24 -9.86
CA LYS A 114 4.88 -3.37 -11.31
C LYS A 114 3.84 -2.41 -11.90
N LEU A 115 2.77 -2.14 -11.15
CA LEU A 115 1.76 -1.16 -11.53
C LEU A 115 2.34 0.25 -11.66
N LEU A 116 3.22 0.64 -10.75
CA LEU A 116 3.84 1.95 -10.80
C LEU A 116 4.99 2.04 -11.82
N GLU A 117 5.26 0.99 -12.59
CA GLU A 117 6.17 1.07 -13.74
C GLU A 117 5.41 1.39 -15.05
N LEU A 118 4.08 1.47 -15.01
CA LEU A 118 3.28 1.95 -16.13
C LEU A 118 3.52 3.44 -16.35
N ASP A 119 3.58 3.87 -17.61
CA ASP A 119 3.93 5.26 -17.97
C ASP A 119 2.98 6.29 -17.35
N GLU A 120 1.70 5.95 -17.19
CA GLU A 120 0.68 6.81 -16.59
C GLU A 120 0.75 6.86 -15.07
N LEU A 121 1.52 5.96 -14.43
CA LEU A 121 1.59 5.80 -12.98
C LEU A 121 3.01 5.96 -12.42
N LYS A 122 4.04 6.09 -13.27
CA LYS A 122 5.44 6.17 -12.84
C LYS A 122 5.74 7.36 -11.94
N HIS A 123 5.01 8.46 -12.10
CA HIS A 123 5.14 9.64 -11.25
C HIS A 123 4.59 9.42 -9.84
N VAL A 124 3.71 8.43 -9.64
CA VAL A 124 3.13 8.11 -8.33
C VAL A 124 4.23 7.62 -7.38
N GLN A 125 4.28 8.26 -6.21
CA GLN A 125 5.29 8.01 -5.17
C GLN A 125 4.69 7.30 -3.97
N ILE A 126 3.38 7.50 -3.75
CA ILE A 126 2.66 7.03 -2.58
C ILE A 126 1.43 6.25 -3.03
N VAL A 127 1.23 5.05 -2.49
CA VAL A 127 0.05 4.24 -2.76
C VAL A 127 -0.65 3.89 -1.46
N THR A 128 -1.93 4.24 -1.34
CA THR A 128 -2.80 3.73 -0.28
C THR A 128 -3.54 2.52 -0.80
N HIS A 129 -3.40 1.38 -0.13
CA HIS A 129 -3.95 0.12 -0.60
C HIS A 129 -4.36 -0.80 0.56
N PRO A 130 -5.29 -1.72 0.33
CA PRO A 130 -5.58 -2.78 1.30
C PRO A 130 -4.44 -3.80 1.33
N VAL A 131 -4.28 -4.48 2.47
CA VAL A 131 -3.26 -5.52 2.63
C VAL A 131 -3.69 -6.60 3.62
N MET A 132 -3.39 -7.86 3.28
CA MET A 132 -3.48 -8.97 4.22
C MET A 132 -2.21 -9.03 5.07
N THR A 133 -2.38 -9.03 6.39
CA THR A 133 -1.29 -9.13 7.35
C THR A 133 -1.29 -10.50 8.02
N ASN A 134 -0.19 -10.86 8.68
CA ASN A 134 -0.11 -12.15 9.38
C ASN A 134 -0.85 -12.11 10.73
N PHE A 135 -1.29 -10.92 11.14
CA PHE A 135 -1.83 -10.62 12.46
C PHE A 135 -3.29 -10.15 12.43
N SER A 136 -3.91 -10.08 11.25
CA SER A 136 -5.34 -9.78 11.11
C SER A 136 -5.96 -10.66 10.02
N HIS A 137 -7.13 -11.21 10.34
CA HIS A 137 -7.97 -11.93 9.38
C HIS A 137 -8.71 -10.99 8.40
N GLN A 138 -8.74 -9.70 8.71
CA GLN A 138 -9.34 -8.67 7.86
C GLN A 138 -8.23 -7.91 7.12
N ALA A 139 -8.52 -7.49 5.89
CA ALA A 139 -7.62 -6.60 5.16
C ALA A 139 -7.50 -5.27 5.92
N LEU A 140 -6.26 -4.87 6.22
CA LEU A 140 -5.95 -3.57 6.80
C LEU A 140 -5.58 -2.59 5.69
N THR A 141 -5.57 -1.29 6.00
CA THR A 141 -5.09 -0.28 5.06
C THR A 141 -3.61 -0.03 5.28
N ALA A 142 -2.82 -0.13 4.22
CA ALA A 142 -1.42 0.23 4.18
C ALA A 142 -1.17 1.46 3.31
N ILE A 143 -0.06 2.14 3.60
CA ILE A 143 0.54 3.16 2.76
C ILE A 143 1.92 2.66 2.36
N SER A 144 2.19 2.64 1.07
CA SER A 144 3.49 2.28 0.50
C SER A 144 4.09 3.50 -0.17
N LEU A 145 5.34 3.78 0.17
CA LEU A 145 6.14 4.90 -0.32
C LEU A 145 7.32 4.33 -1.10
N ARG A 146 7.69 4.91 -2.25
CA ARG A 146 8.93 4.50 -2.92
C ARG A 146 10.13 4.71 -2.00
N ALA A 147 11.04 3.75 -1.97
CA ALA A 147 12.29 3.87 -1.22
C ALA A 147 13.11 5.03 -1.79
N GLY A 148 13.70 5.85 -0.92
CA GLY A 148 14.43 7.06 -1.33
C GLY A 148 13.55 8.21 -1.80
N TYR A 149 12.24 8.18 -1.54
CA TYR A 149 11.36 9.31 -1.84
C TYR A 149 11.85 10.56 -1.09
N PRO A 150 12.24 11.65 -1.79
CA PRO A 150 12.97 12.77 -1.17
C PRO A 150 12.12 13.62 -0.23
N LEU A 151 10.80 13.42 -0.21
CA LEU A 151 9.88 14.17 0.65
C LEU A 151 9.48 13.44 1.92
N ILE A 152 10.23 12.40 2.34
CA ILE A 152 10.14 11.93 3.72
C ILE A 152 10.89 12.95 4.59
N VAL A 153 10.14 13.75 5.34
CA VAL A 153 10.66 14.91 6.10
C VAL A 153 11.18 14.50 7.47
N GLU A 154 10.54 13.52 8.10
CA GLU A 154 10.82 13.14 9.47
C GLU A 154 10.44 11.68 9.72
N ALA A 155 11.20 11.00 10.57
CA ALA A 155 10.90 9.66 11.07
C ALA A 155 11.11 9.62 12.58
N ASN A 156 10.07 9.23 13.33
CA ASN A 156 10.10 9.23 14.79
C ASN A 156 9.65 7.89 15.38
N ALA A 157 10.44 7.33 16.29
CA ALA A 157 10.04 6.19 17.09
C ALA A 157 9.07 6.66 18.19
N ARG A 158 7.76 6.46 17.97
CA ARG A 158 6.67 7.04 18.78
C ARG A 158 6.77 6.72 20.28
N PHE A 159 7.17 5.50 20.61
CA PHE A 159 7.19 4.99 21.99
C PHE A 159 8.61 4.83 22.55
N HIS A 160 9.62 5.15 21.75
CA HIS A 160 11.03 4.95 22.08
C HIS A 160 11.81 6.20 21.61
N PRO A 161 11.68 7.34 22.30
CA PRO A 161 12.29 8.60 21.87
C PRO A 161 13.83 8.56 21.89
N ASP A 162 14.41 7.56 22.54
CA ASP A 162 15.83 7.24 22.58
C ASP A 162 16.33 6.54 21.31
N ILE A 163 15.43 6.04 20.45
CA ILE A 163 15.78 5.40 19.18
C ILE A 163 15.83 6.44 18.07
N GLU A 164 17.02 6.60 17.47
CA GLU A 164 17.21 7.36 16.24
C GLU A 164 16.78 6.52 15.03
N VAL A 165 15.96 7.10 14.14
CA VAL A 165 15.52 6.45 12.91
C VAL A 165 16.17 7.15 11.71
N THR A 166 16.95 6.40 10.94
CA THR A 166 17.59 6.89 9.71
C THR A 166 16.82 6.44 8.48
N LEU A 167 16.67 7.33 7.49
CA LEU A 167 15.94 7.14 6.23
C LEU A 167 16.84 6.72 5.07
#